data_AF-A0A265Q3Y5-F1
#
_entry.id   AF-A0A265Q3Y5-F1
#
_cell.length_a   1.000
_cell.length_b   1.000
_cell.length_c   1.000
_cell.angle_alpha   90.00
_cell.angle_beta   90.00
_cell.angle_gamma   90.00
#
_symmetry.space_group_name_H-M   'P 1'
#
loop_
_entity.id
_entity.type
_entity.pdbx_description
1 polymer ?
#
loop_
_entity_poly.entity_id
_entity_poly.type
_entity_poly.pdbx_seq_one_letter_code
_entity_poly.pdbx_strand_id
1 'polypeptide(L)'
;MKALILNGALENDQSMERINKLTEETLIEHGYEVESIVLNEKKIGECMGCFGCWVKTPGICVIDDYGRVLTETIINMDLVVYLTPVVYGGYSSELKKALDRIIPLLLPFFKKISGEVHHKERYKTYPEVVVLGLMSEEDNEMEEVFNNLLKRNSLNWYNSFSGGTIHNKSEEQIKYQLKEKLSHRKGI
;
A
#
# COMPACT_ATOMS: atom_id res chain seq x y z
N MET A 1 6.73 13.28 11.40
CA MET A 1 6.00 12.74 10.24
C MET A 1 5.45 11.39 10.63
N LYS A 2 4.26 11.01 10.18
CA LYS A 2 3.60 9.75 10.49
C LYS A 2 3.66 8.80 9.31
N ALA A 3 4.14 7.59 9.55
CA ALA A 3 4.14 6.51 8.58
C ALA A 3 3.24 5.37 9.04
N LEU A 4 2.49 4.81 8.11
CA LEU A 4 1.67 3.63 8.33
C LEU A 4 2.18 2.48 7.48
N ILE A 5 2.46 1.33 8.07
CA ILE A 5 2.72 0.09 7.34
C ILE A 5 1.43 -0.72 7.28
N LEU A 6 0.97 -1.00 6.07
CA LEU A 6 -0.08 -1.98 5.80
C LEU A 6 0.59 -3.31 5.47
N ASN A 7 0.67 -4.18 6.47
CA ASN A 7 1.30 -5.49 6.35
C ASN A 7 0.28 -6.52 5.86
N GLY A 8 0.42 -6.90 4.59
CA GLY A 8 -0.37 -7.92 3.89
C GLY A 8 0.12 -9.35 4.08
N ALA A 9 0.77 -9.67 5.21
CA ALA A 9 1.18 -11.03 5.54
C ALA A 9 0.03 -12.05 5.36
N LEU A 10 0.34 -13.18 4.77
CA LEU A 10 -0.54 -14.36 4.81
C LEU A 10 -0.41 -15.04 6.18
N GLU A 11 -1.28 -16.01 6.45
CA GLU A 11 -1.29 -16.71 7.75
C GLU A 11 0.07 -17.37 8.04
N ASN A 12 0.63 -17.12 9.22
CA ASN A 12 1.91 -17.66 9.71
C ASN A 12 3.15 -17.33 8.84
N ASP A 13 3.18 -16.15 8.20
CA ASP A 13 4.32 -15.72 7.37
C ASP A 13 5.45 -15.05 8.18
N GLN A 14 6.39 -15.86 8.66
CA GLN A 14 7.56 -15.39 9.42
C GLN A 14 8.49 -14.47 8.62
N SER A 15 8.53 -14.61 7.29
CA SER A 15 9.37 -13.76 6.45
C SER A 15 8.79 -12.34 6.41
N MET A 16 7.47 -12.24 6.38
CA MET A 16 6.73 -10.98 6.48
C MET A 16 6.88 -10.30 7.85
N GLU A 17 6.87 -11.06 8.95
CA GLU A 17 7.17 -10.52 10.28
C GLU A 17 8.58 -9.91 10.33
N ARG A 18 9.57 -10.63 9.79
CA ARG A 18 10.96 -10.18 9.74
C ARG A 18 11.11 -8.89 8.93
N ILE A 19 10.60 -8.84 7.69
CA ILE A 19 10.71 -7.64 6.84
C ILE A 19 9.91 -6.47 7.42
N ASN A 20 8.77 -6.72 8.07
CA ASN A 20 7.99 -5.68 8.75
C ASN A 20 8.82 -5.00 9.84
N LYS A 21 9.44 -5.78 10.73
CA LYS A 21 10.32 -5.23 11.78
C LYS A 21 11.47 -4.40 11.20
N LEU A 22 12.12 -4.89 10.15
CA LEU A 22 13.21 -4.16 9.48
C LEU A 22 12.73 -2.87 8.80
N THR A 23 11.51 -2.88 8.26
CA THR A 23 10.88 -1.69 7.67
C THR A 23 10.55 -0.65 8.74
N GLU A 24 9.99 -1.07 9.87
CA GLU A 24 9.72 -0.21 11.03
C GLU A 24 11.01 0.44 11.54
N GLU A 25 12.06 -0.35 11.80
CA GLU A 25 13.37 0.15 12.22
C GLU A 25 13.91 1.19 11.24
N THR A 26 13.85 0.88 9.94
CA THR A 26 14.33 1.79 8.89
C THR A 26 13.53 3.09 8.88
N LEU A 27 12.20 3.06 9.00
CA LEU A 27 11.38 4.27 9.02
C LEU A 27 11.63 5.13 10.27
N ILE A 28 11.84 4.50 11.43
CA ILE A 28 12.20 5.19 12.67
C ILE A 28 13.56 5.88 12.53
N GLU A 29 14.56 5.23 11.92
CA GLU A 29 15.86 5.85 11.60
C GLU A 29 15.71 7.09 10.71
N HIS A 30 14.68 7.13 9.85
CA HIS A 30 14.36 8.28 9.00
C HIS A 30 13.46 9.32 9.70
N GLY A 31 13.19 9.18 11.00
CA GLY A 31 12.47 10.16 11.81
C GLY A 31 10.93 10.09 11.71
N TYR A 32 10.37 8.95 11.31
CA TYR A 32 8.91 8.74 11.36
C TYR A 32 8.45 8.23 12.72
N GLU A 33 7.26 8.69 13.12
CA GLU A 33 6.40 7.97 14.04
C GLU A 33 5.69 6.87 13.22
N VAL A 34 5.91 5.60 13.58
CA VAL A 34 5.46 4.45 12.76
C VAL A 34 4.31 3.72 13.45
N GLU A 35 3.22 3.54 12.71
CA GLU A 35 2.14 2.60 13.02
C GLU A 35 2.22 1.42 12.05
N SER A 36 2.02 0.19 12.53
CA SER A 36 1.96 -1.00 11.68
C SER A 36 0.68 -1.77 11.92
N ILE A 37 -0.01 -2.13 10.84
CA ILE A 37 -1.26 -2.89 10.85
C ILE A 37 -1.02 -4.20 10.09
N VAL A 38 -1.04 -5.32 10.82
CA VAL A 38 -1.12 -6.66 10.22
C VAL A 38 -2.56 -6.92 9.79
N LEU A 39 -2.79 -6.94 8.47
CA LEU A 39 -4.14 -6.91 7.90
C LEU A 39 -4.92 -8.20 8.14
N ASN A 40 -4.24 -9.35 8.21
CA ASN A 40 -4.88 -10.64 8.47
C ASN A 40 -5.46 -10.76 9.90
N GLU A 41 -5.03 -9.91 10.83
CA GLU A 41 -5.57 -9.82 12.19
C GLU A 41 -6.80 -8.90 12.29
N LYS A 42 -7.12 -8.18 11.20
CA LYS A 42 -8.23 -7.21 11.17
C LYS A 42 -9.42 -7.77 10.42
N LYS A 43 -10.61 -7.52 10.95
CA LYS A 43 -11.86 -7.83 10.26
C LYS A 43 -12.13 -6.77 9.19
N ILE A 44 -11.73 -7.08 7.96
CA ILE A 44 -12.01 -6.28 6.76
C ILE A 44 -12.74 -7.19 5.78
N GLY A 45 -13.99 -6.87 5.46
CA GLY A 45 -14.75 -7.54 4.43
C GLY A 45 -14.35 -7.09 3.03
N GLU A 46 -14.68 -7.91 2.03
CA GLU A 46 -14.42 -7.60 0.63
C GLU A 46 -15.25 -6.41 0.15
N CYS A 47 -14.70 -5.65 -0.80
CA CYS A 47 -15.45 -4.57 -1.42
C CYS A 47 -16.51 -5.15 -2.37
N MET A 48 -17.79 -4.84 -2.12
CA MET A 48 -18.91 -5.33 -2.93
C MET A 48 -19.12 -4.55 -4.23
N GLY A 49 -18.33 -3.51 -4.52
CA GLY A 49 -18.54 -2.65 -5.70
C GLY A 49 -19.90 -1.94 -5.74
N CYS A 50 -20.57 -1.77 -4.60
CA CYS A 50 -21.92 -1.18 -4.54
C CYS A 50 -21.95 0.35 -4.69
N PHE A 51 -20.79 1.01 -4.62
CA PHE A 51 -20.60 2.47 -4.66
C PHE A 51 -21.42 3.28 -3.64
N GLY A 52 -21.97 2.65 -2.59
CA GLY A 52 -22.69 3.35 -1.52
C GLY A 52 -21.85 4.42 -0.84
N CYS A 53 -20.53 4.21 -0.73
CA CYS A 53 -19.55 5.18 -0.24
C CYS A 53 -19.41 6.45 -1.09
N TRP A 54 -19.97 6.47 -2.29
CA TRP A 54 -20.03 7.66 -3.14
C TRP A 54 -21.43 8.27 -3.16
N VAL A 55 -22.47 7.45 -3.28
CA VAL A 55 -23.83 7.94 -3.60
C VAL A 55 -24.79 7.98 -2.41
N LYS A 56 -24.54 7.19 -1.35
CA LYS A 56 -25.42 7.11 -0.17
C LYS A 56 -24.78 7.75 1.06
N THR A 57 -23.52 7.41 1.31
CA THR A 57 -22.75 7.86 2.47
C THR A 57 -21.38 8.36 1.98
N PRO A 58 -21.30 9.56 1.36
CA PRO A 58 -20.06 10.05 0.75
C PRO A 58 -18.85 9.99 1.69
N GLY A 59 -17.82 9.24 1.32
CA GLY A 59 -16.60 9.05 2.10
C GLY A 59 -16.65 7.94 3.15
N ILE A 60 -17.80 7.31 3.39
CA ILE A 60 -17.98 6.27 4.41
C ILE A 60 -18.55 5.00 3.76
N CYS A 61 -17.88 3.87 3.90
CA CYS A 61 -18.36 2.62 3.32
C CYS A 61 -19.61 2.08 4.01
N VAL A 62 -20.50 1.39 3.30
CA VAL A 62 -21.72 0.79 3.90
C VAL A 62 -21.43 -0.40 4.81
N ILE A 63 -20.32 -1.12 4.57
CA ILE A 63 -19.87 -2.19 5.47
C ILE A 63 -19.16 -1.53 6.65
N ASP A 64 -19.67 -1.79 7.86
CA ASP A 64 -19.19 -1.24 9.12
C ASP A 64 -18.18 -2.18 9.79
N ASP A 65 -16.94 -2.10 9.33
CA ASP A 65 -15.83 -2.95 9.75
C ASP A 65 -14.53 -2.14 9.86
N TYR A 66 -13.41 -2.82 10.10
CA TYR A 66 -12.12 -2.14 10.22
C TYR A 66 -11.70 -1.40 8.94
N GLY A 67 -12.27 -1.72 7.78
CA GLY A 67 -12.02 -0.99 6.53
C GLY A 67 -12.43 0.49 6.61
N ARG A 68 -13.43 0.85 7.41
CA ARG A 68 -13.77 2.26 7.66
C ARG A 68 -12.66 2.98 8.43
N VAL A 69 -12.21 2.37 9.53
CA VAL A 69 -11.11 2.89 10.36
C VAL A 69 -9.85 3.04 9.52
N LEU A 70 -9.49 1.98 8.76
CA LEU A 70 -8.34 2.00 7.87
C LEU A 70 -8.37 3.15 6.87
N THR A 71 -9.52 3.40 6.24
CA THR A 71 -9.68 4.48 5.26
C THR A 71 -9.41 5.85 5.89
N GLU A 72 -9.95 6.09 7.09
CA GLU A 72 -9.70 7.31 7.86
C GLU A 72 -8.24 7.42 8.30
N THR A 73 -7.63 6.33 8.76
CA THR A 73 -6.22 6.32 9.17
C THR A 73 -5.30 6.69 8.00
N ILE A 74 -5.46 6.05 6.84
CA ILE A 74 -4.60 6.25 5.66
C ILE A 74 -4.50 7.72 5.24
N ILE A 75 -5.62 8.43 5.17
CA ILE A 75 -5.62 9.81 4.66
C ILE A 75 -4.97 10.81 5.61
N ASN A 76 -4.81 10.45 6.88
CA ASN A 76 -4.16 11.28 7.91
C ASN A 76 -2.65 10.98 8.07
N MET A 77 -2.08 10.14 7.21
CA MET A 77 -0.65 9.81 7.23
C MET A 77 0.15 10.69 6.28
N ASP A 78 1.45 10.83 6.56
CA ASP A 78 2.39 11.45 5.62
C ASP A 78 2.91 10.41 4.62
N LEU A 79 3.09 9.15 5.09
CA LEU A 79 3.59 8.02 4.30
C LEU A 79 2.77 6.77 4.60
N VAL A 80 2.44 6.00 3.57
CA VAL A 80 1.85 4.66 3.69
C VAL A 80 2.72 3.66 2.95
N VAL A 81 3.17 2.62 3.65
CA VAL A 81 3.93 1.51 3.10
C VAL A 81 3.01 0.32 2.88
N TYR A 82 2.87 -0.12 1.64
CA TYR A 82 2.24 -1.40 1.31
C TYR A 82 3.29 -2.49 1.38
N LEU A 83 3.28 -3.28 2.44
CA LEU A 83 4.21 -4.37 2.64
C LEU A 83 3.49 -5.68 2.35
N THR A 84 3.94 -6.45 1.37
CA THR A 84 3.20 -7.63 0.88
C THR A 84 4.14 -8.71 0.37
N PRO A 85 3.84 -10.00 0.58
CA PRO A 85 4.44 -11.03 -0.27
C PRO A 85 3.95 -10.83 -1.70
N VAL A 86 4.82 -11.09 -2.69
CA VAL A 86 4.42 -11.11 -4.11
C VAL A 86 3.73 -12.43 -4.39
N VAL A 87 2.46 -12.38 -4.81
CA VAL A 87 1.63 -13.57 -5.08
C VAL A 87 1.08 -13.46 -6.49
N TYR A 88 1.46 -14.40 -7.36
CA TYR A 88 1.09 -14.40 -8.79
C TYR A 88 1.37 -13.07 -9.51
N GLY A 89 2.51 -12.43 -9.21
CA GLY A 89 2.88 -11.13 -9.79
C GLY A 89 2.08 -9.93 -9.25
N GLY A 90 1.33 -10.12 -8.15
CA GLY A 90 0.50 -9.08 -7.54
C GLY A 90 0.65 -9.00 -6.01
N TYR A 91 -0.24 -8.22 -5.41
CA TYR A 91 -0.38 -8.11 -3.95
C TYR A 91 -0.98 -9.40 -3.36
N SER A 92 -0.74 -9.62 -2.07
CA SER A 92 -1.47 -10.65 -1.32
C SER A 92 -2.98 -10.35 -1.28
N SER A 93 -3.79 -11.39 -1.04
CA SER A 93 -5.24 -11.24 -0.87
C SER A 93 -5.59 -10.30 0.28
N GLU A 94 -4.82 -10.34 1.37
CA GLU A 94 -5.04 -9.51 2.55
C GLU A 94 -4.79 -8.03 2.28
N LEU A 95 -3.70 -7.70 1.59
CA LEU A 95 -3.46 -6.33 1.16
C LEU A 95 -4.51 -5.87 0.14
N LYS A 96 -4.82 -6.70 -0.87
CA LYS A 96 -5.77 -6.32 -1.92
C LYS A 96 -7.17 -6.04 -1.35
N LYS A 97 -7.63 -6.86 -0.40
CA LYS A 97 -8.88 -6.68 0.32
C LYS A 97 -8.92 -5.33 1.04
N ALA A 98 -7.84 -4.92 1.69
CA ALA A 98 -7.71 -3.60 2.31
C ALA A 98 -7.71 -2.46 1.28
N LEU A 99 -6.95 -2.58 0.19
CA LEU A 99 -6.84 -1.55 -0.84
C LEU A 99 -8.17 -1.28 -1.56
N ASP A 100 -8.96 -2.32 -1.83
CA ASP A 100 -10.27 -2.14 -2.47
C ASP A 100 -11.26 -1.35 -1.62
N ARG A 101 -11.01 -1.29 -0.30
CA ARG A 101 -11.85 -0.59 0.69
C ARG A 101 -11.53 0.89 0.80
N ILE A 102 -10.43 1.38 0.21
CA ILE A 102 -10.01 2.79 0.30
C ILE A 102 -10.60 3.69 -0.81
N ILE A 103 -11.41 3.14 -1.71
CA ILE A 103 -12.16 3.91 -2.72
C ILE A 103 -12.95 5.12 -2.17
N PRO A 104 -13.45 5.15 -0.91
CA PRO A 104 -14.08 6.34 -0.36
C PRO A 104 -13.14 7.56 -0.28
N LEU A 105 -11.81 7.38 -0.37
CA LEU A 105 -10.84 8.47 -0.47
C LEU A 105 -10.92 9.26 -1.78
N LEU A 106 -11.68 8.78 -2.76
CA LEU A 106 -11.82 9.41 -4.08
C LEU A 106 -13.25 9.95 -4.28
N LEU A 107 -13.41 10.91 -5.19
CA LEU A 107 -14.73 11.36 -5.65
C LEU A 107 -15.25 10.49 -6.81
N PRO A 108 -16.57 10.35 -6.97
CA PRO A 108 -17.17 9.65 -8.11
C PRO A 108 -17.06 10.41 -9.45
N PHE A 109 -16.23 11.45 -9.51
CA PHE A 109 -16.05 12.26 -10.72
C PHE A 109 -14.75 11.88 -11.41
N PHE A 110 -14.76 11.95 -12.74
CA PHE A 110 -13.59 11.63 -13.55
C PHE A 110 -12.77 12.88 -13.90
N LYS A 111 -11.48 12.65 -14.12
CA LYS A 111 -10.53 13.55 -14.79
C LYS A 111 -9.63 12.72 -15.70
N LYS A 112 -8.99 13.37 -16.67
CA LYS A 112 -7.99 12.74 -17.53
C LYS A 112 -6.59 13.08 -17.02
N ILE A 113 -5.73 12.07 -16.87
CA ILE A 113 -4.30 12.24 -16.58
C ILE A 113 -3.56 11.46 -17.66
N SER A 114 -2.67 12.12 -18.42
CA SER A 114 -1.85 11.46 -19.46
C SER A 114 -2.64 10.59 -20.45
N GLY A 115 -3.89 10.96 -20.76
CA GLY A 115 -4.78 10.21 -21.65
C GLY A 115 -5.63 9.13 -20.98
N GLU A 116 -5.37 8.80 -19.71
CA GLU A 116 -6.10 7.80 -18.92
C GLU A 116 -7.18 8.45 -18.04
N VAL A 117 -8.26 7.70 -17.75
CA VAL A 117 -9.36 8.17 -16.91
C VAL A 117 -9.08 7.81 -15.46
N HIS A 118 -9.06 8.82 -14.60
CA HIS A 118 -8.87 8.67 -13.16
C HIS A 118 -9.98 9.37 -12.39
N HIS A 119 -10.15 9.00 -11.13
CA HIS A 119 -11.05 9.72 -10.23
C HIS A 119 -10.42 11.02 -9.74
N LYS A 120 -11.26 12.03 -9.52
CA LYS A 120 -10.88 13.28 -8.86
C LYS A 120 -10.59 13.04 -7.38
N GLU A 121 -9.64 13.81 -6.87
CA GLU A 121 -9.30 13.92 -5.47
C GLU A 121 -10.53 14.30 -4.64
N ARG A 122 -10.74 13.64 -3.51
CA ARG A 122 -11.68 14.08 -2.46
C ARG A 122 -11.03 15.09 -1.52
N TYR A 123 -9.77 14.85 -1.16
CA TYR A 123 -9.03 15.64 -0.18
C TYR A 123 -7.95 16.49 -0.84
N LYS A 124 -7.51 17.54 -0.17
CA LYS A 124 -6.48 18.46 -0.69
C LYS A 124 -5.09 17.80 -0.76
N THR A 125 -4.83 16.86 0.15
CA THR A 125 -3.53 16.19 0.32
C THR A 125 -3.76 14.70 0.48
N TYR A 126 -2.78 13.90 0.05
CA TYR A 126 -2.74 12.45 0.16
C TYR A 126 -1.35 12.03 0.67
N PRO A 127 -1.23 10.89 1.36
CA PRO A 127 0.07 10.36 1.74
C PRO A 127 0.93 10.04 0.52
N GLU A 128 2.25 10.04 0.72
CA GLU A 128 3.15 9.28 -0.15
C GLU A 128 2.90 7.78 0.04
N VAL A 129 3.03 7.00 -1.03
CA VAL A 129 2.82 5.55 -1.00
C VAL A 129 4.08 4.85 -1.47
N VAL A 130 4.59 3.92 -0.68
CA VAL A 130 5.72 3.06 -1.06
C VAL A 130 5.27 1.60 -1.02
N VAL A 131 5.51 0.83 -2.08
CA VAL A 131 5.20 -0.60 -2.09
C VAL A 131 6.46 -1.43 -2.00
N LEU A 132 6.49 -2.36 -1.04
CA LEU A 132 7.55 -3.32 -0.80
C LEU A 132 7.01 -4.72 -1.01
N GLY A 133 7.32 -5.31 -2.17
CA GLY A 133 6.94 -6.68 -2.52
C GLY A 133 8.02 -7.67 -2.11
N LEU A 134 7.76 -8.47 -1.08
CA LEU A 134 8.68 -9.52 -0.65
C LEU A 134 8.64 -10.71 -1.62
N MET A 135 9.81 -11.08 -2.16
CA MET A 135 10.00 -12.29 -2.97
C MET A 135 10.84 -13.31 -2.21
N SER A 136 10.33 -14.53 -2.12
CA SER A 136 11.02 -15.67 -1.47
C SER A 136 12.09 -16.29 -2.37
N GLU A 137 11.89 -16.23 -3.69
CA GLU A 137 12.76 -16.82 -4.71
C GLU A 137 13.03 -15.81 -5.82
N GLU A 138 14.08 -16.04 -6.60
CA GLU A 138 14.38 -15.21 -7.78
C GLU A 138 13.50 -15.65 -8.95
N ASP A 139 12.60 -14.77 -9.38
CA ASP A 139 11.72 -14.96 -10.54
C ASP A 139 11.62 -13.62 -11.28
N ASN A 140 12.42 -13.47 -12.34
CA ASN A 140 12.51 -12.22 -13.08
C ASN A 140 11.19 -11.87 -13.81
N GLU A 141 10.42 -12.87 -14.24
CA GLU A 141 9.15 -12.63 -14.94
C GLU A 141 8.09 -12.14 -13.94
N MET A 142 7.98 -12.80 -12.79
CA MET A 142 7.06 -12.37 -11.73
C MET A 142 7.43 -10.98 -11.20
N GLU A 143 8.72 -10.70 -11.03
CA GLU A 143 9.23 -9.40 -10.65
C GLU A 143 8.88 -8.31 -11.68
N GLU A 144 9.06 -8.59 -12.98
CA GLU A 144 8.68 -7.67 -14.04
C GLU A 144 7.17 -7.38 -14.03
N VAL A 145 6.35 -8.43 -13.89
CA VAL A 145 4.88 -8.29 -13.80
C VAL A 145 4.49 -7.43 -12.60
N PHE A 146 5.07 -7.69 -11.42
CA PHE A 146 4.80 -6.93 -10.21
C PHE A 146 5.21 -5.47 -10.36
N ASN A 147 6.41 -5.19 -10.85
CA ASN A 147 6.89 -3.82 -11.06
C ASN A 147 6.03 -3.06 -12.09
N ASN A 148 5.55 -3.72 -13.13
CA ASN A 148 4.60 -3.14 -14.09
C ASN A 148 3.25 -2.82 -13.43
N LEU A 149 2.75 -3.70 -12.55
CA LEU A 149 1.54 -3.45 -11.75
C LEU A 149 1.71 -2.21 -10.85
N LEU A 150 2.85 -2.09 -10.17
CA LEU A 150 3.18 -0.95 -9.32
C LEU A 150 3.18 0.36 -10.13
N LYS A 151 3.89 0.36 -11.27
CA LYS A 151 3.97 1.51 -12.17
C LYS A 151 2.57 1.95 -12.64
N ARG A 152 1.69 1.02 -12.98
CA ARG A 152 0.32 1.35 -13.39
C ARG A 152 -0.54 1.87 -12.24
N ASN A 153 -0.43 1.28 -11.04
CA ASN A 153 -1.16 1.75 -9.87
C ASN A 153 -0.68 3.11 -9.34
N SER A 154 0.57 3.49 -9.60
CA SER A 154 1.13 4.78 -9.20
C SER A 154 0.31 5.99 -9.70
N LEU A 155 -0.33 5.85 -10.85
CA LEU A 155 -1.17 6.88 -11.46
C LEU A 155 -2.44 7.17 -10.65
N ASN A 156 -2.90 6.20 -9.85
CA ASN A 156 -4.06 6.37 -8.97
C ASN A 156 -3.74 7.19 -7.70
N TRP A 157 -2.46 7.37 -7.38
CA TRP A 157 -1.97 8.16 -6.25
C TRP A 157 -1.33 9.48 -6.68
N TYR A 158 -1.70 10.01 -7.86
CA TYR A 158 -1.29 11.36 -8.30
C TYR A 158 0.24 11.60 -8.26
N ASN A 159 1.02 10.59 -8.63
CA ASN A 159 2.49 10.58 -8.66
C ASN A 159 3.19 10.61 -7.28
N SER A 160 2.49 10.37 -6.17
CA SER A 160 3.11 10.22 -4.84
C SER A 160 3.54 8.78 -4.54
N PHE A 161 3.79 7.95 -5.56
CA PHE A 161 3.93 6.51 -5.43
C PHE A 161 5.28 6.00 -5.94
N SER A 162 5.96 5.18 -5.13
CA SER A 162 7.19 4.48 -5.49
C SER A 162 7.18 3.04 -4.95
N GLY A 163 8.24 2.26 -5.19
CA GLY A 163 8.36 0.92 -4.64
C GLY A 163 9.14 -0.05 -5.50
N GLY A 164 9.00 -1.33 -5.16
CA GLY A 164 9.57 -2.45 -5.89
C GLY A 164 9.61 -3.72 -5.07
N THR A 165 10.28 -4.71 -5.61
CA THR A 165 10.59 -5.98 -4.99
C THR A 165 11.70 -5.85 -3.95
N ILE A 166 11.63 -6.70 -2.92
CA ILE A 166 12.67 -6.94 -1.92
C ILE A 166 12.89 -8.45 -1.87
N HIS A 167 14.12 -8.90 -2.08
CA HIS A 167 14.44 -10.32 -1.99
C HIS A 167 14.75 -10.69 -0.54
N ASN A 168 14.15 -11.79 -0.06
CA ASN A 168 14.34 -12.31 1.29
C ASN A 168 15.73 -12.96 1.47
N LYS A 169 16.77 -12.13 1.58
CA LYS A 169 18.17 -12.56 1.75
C LYS A 169 18.68 -12.28 3.19
N SER A 170 19.98 -12.02 3.35
CA SER A 170 20.55 -11.66 4.67
C SER A 170 19.96 -10.36 5.20
N GLU A 171 20.05 -10.14 6.52
CA GLU A 171 19.48 -8.94 7.15
C GLU A 171 20.12 -7.65 6.60
N GLU A 172 21.44 -7.65 6.42
CA GLU A 172 22.17 -6.52 5.85
C GLU A 172 21.71 -6.20 4.43
N GLN A 173 21.50 -7.24 3.60
CA GLN A 173 21.03 -7.07 2.22
C GLN A 173 19.59 -6.56 2.17
N ILE A 174 18.73 -7.00 3.09
CA ILE A 174 17.36 -6.48 3.20
C ILE A 174 17.40 -5.01 3.63
N LYS A 175 18.18 -4.66 4.67
CA LYS A 175 18.34 -3.28 5.14
C LYS A 175 18.86 -2.37 4.03
N TYR A 176 19.80 -2.83 3.21
CA TYR A 176 20.27 -2.10 2.03
C TYR A 176 19.15 -1.85 1.02
N GLN A 177 18.41 -2.90 0.62
CA GLN A 177 17.29 -2.77 -0.31
C GLN A 177 16.20 -1.82 0.23
N LEU A 178 15.86 -1.92 1.52
CA LEU A 178 14.89 -1.03 2.17
C LEU A 178 15.33 0.43 2.12
N LYS A 179 16.61 0.71 2.43
CA LYS A 179 17.15 2.09 2.36
C LYS A 179 17.07 2.65 0.95
N GLU A 180 17.38 1.87 -0.08
CA GLU A 180 17.24 2.29 -1.47
C GLU A 180 15.78 2.64 -1.82
N LYS A 181 14.83 1.73 -1.51
CA LYS A 181 13.41 1.93 -1.84
C LYS A 181 12.74 3.05 -1.03
N LEU A 182 13.14 3.23 0.23
CA LEU A 182 12.54 4.23 1.13
C LEU A 182 13.20 5.61 1.04
N SER A 183 14.36 5.76 0.37
CA SER A 183 15.08 7.04 0.23
C SER A 183 14.75 7.80 -1.07
N HIS A 184 14.36 7.10 -2.14
CA HIS A 184 13.95 7.71 -3.41
C HIS A 184 12.55 8.32 -3.29
N ARG A 185 12.45 9.52 -2.71
CA ARG A 185 11.19 10.23 -2.45
C ARG A 185 10.92 11.43 -3.35
N LYS A 186 11.74 11.68 -4.38
CA LYS A 186 11.51 12.78 -5.32
C LYS A 186 11.94 12.42 -6.74
N GLY A 187 10.99 12.44 -7.67
CA GLY A 187 11.27 12.56 -9.10
C GLY A 187 10.57 11.53 -9.98
N ILE A 188 9.36 11.87 -10.43
CA ILE A 188 9.07 11.79 -11.87
C ILE A 188 9.11 13.22 -12.38
#